data_AF-A0A4Q5WSB3-F1
#
_entry.id   AF-A0A4Q5WSB3-F1
#
_cell.length_a   1.000
_cell.length_b   1.000
_cell.length_c   1.000
_cell.angle_alpha   90.00
_cell.angle_beta   90.00
_cell.angle_gamma   90.00
#
_symmetry.space_group_name_H-M   'P 1'
#
loop_
_entity.id
_entity.type
_entity.pdbx_description
1 polymer ?
#
loop_
_entity_poly.entity_id
_entity_poly.type
_entity_poly.pdbx_seq_one_letter_code
_entity_poly.pdbx_strand_id
1 'polypeptide(L)'
;MTISPAEELKRLRSSIDNIDAAVVHMLAERFKATKAVGELKAANALPPADKAREAEQIARLRKLANDAELDPDFAEKFLAFIVTEVIRHHEKLQGKG
;
A
#
# COMPACT_ATOMS: atom_id res chain seq x y z
N MET A 1 16.73 7.70 -36.56
CA MET A 1 17.78 8.13 -35.61
C MET A 1 17.65 7.26 -34.37
N THR A 2 18.74 6.65 -33.91
CA THR A 2 18.76 5.86 -32.67
C THR A 2 18.98 6.80 -31.49
N ILE A 3 18.13 6.71 -30.47
CA ILE A 3 18.23 7.45 -29.22
C ILE A 3 19.56 7.06 -28.53
N SER A 4 20.31 8.01 -27.97
CA SER A 4 21.52 7.67 -27.21
C SER A 4 21.15 6.95 -25.90
N PRO A 5 22.05 6.12 -25.33
CA PRO A 5 21.78 5.47 -24.04
C PRO A 5 21.44 6.47 -22.91
N ALA A 6 22.04 7.68 -22.92
CA ALA A 6 21.76 8.70 -21.93
C ALA A 6 20.36 9.31 -22.07
N GLU A 7 19.91 9.53 -23.30
CA GLU A 7 18.55 10.02 -23.59
C GLU A 7 17.49 8.96 -23.24
N GLU A 8 17.76 7.69 -23.54
CA GLU A 8 16.85 6.59 -23.18
C GLU A 8 16.77 6.41 -21.66
N LEU A 9 17.90 6.49 -20.95
CA LEU A 9 17.92 6.47 -19.49
C LEU A 9 17.10 7.62 -18.89
N LYS A 10 17.21 8.82 -19.46
CA LYS A 10 16.41 9.97 -19.03
C LYS A 10 14.91 9.72 -19.23
N ARG A 11 14.53 9.20 -20.40
CA ARG A 11 13.14 8.85 -20.73
C ARG A 11 12.56 7.85 -19.74
N LEU A 12 13.29 6.77 -19.46
CA LEU A 12 12.87 5.73 -18.52
C LEU A 12 12.73 6.27 -17.09
N ARG A 13 13.65 7.12 -16.64
CA ARG A 13 13.56 7.78 -15.32
C ARG A 13 12.34 8.68 -15.20
N SER A 14 12.02 9.46 -16.24
CA SER A 14 10.79 10.24 -16.23
C SER A 14 9.52 9.38 -16.16
N SER A 15 9.54 8.18 -16.73
CA SER A 15 8.44 7.22 -16.55
C SER A 15 8.37 6.69 -15.11
N ILE A 16 9.51 6.40 -14.48
CA ILE A 16 9.59 5.99 -13.07
C ILE A 16 9.04 7.09 -12.17
N ASP A 17 9.48 8.34 -12.34
CA ASP A 17 9.02 9.48 -11.54
C ASP A 17 7.49 9.65 -11.58
N ASN A 18 6.89 9.43 -12.76
CA ASN A 18 5.42 9.47 -12.91
C ASN A 18 4.71 8.32 -12.19
N ILE A 19 5.28 7.12 -12.23
CA ILE A 19 4.76 5.95 -11.50
C ILE A 19 4.84 6.20 -10.00
N ASP A 20 5.97 6.71 -9.51
CA ASP A 20 6.19 7.02 -8.11
C ASP A 20 5.18 8.05 -7.59
N ALA A 21 4.90 9.11 -8.37
CA ALA A 21 3.87 10.08 -8.04
C ALA A 21 2.48 9.41 -7.92
N ALA A 22 2.13 8.53 -8.87
CA ALA A 22 0.86 7.79 -8.83
C ALA A 22 0.77 6.88 -7.59
N VAL A 23 1.85 6.16 -7.26
CA VAL A 23 1.93 5.31 -6.06
C VAL A 23 1.70 6.13 -4.79
N VAL A 24 2.34 7.29 -4.65
CA VAL A 24 2.17 8.18 -3.48
C VAL A 24 0.72 8.65 -3.36
N HIS A 25 0.09 9.07 -4.45
CA HIS A 25 -1.32 9.49 -4.43
C HIS A 25 -2.27 8.34 -4.07
N MET A 26 -2.05 7.14 -4.61
CA MET A 26 -2.86 5.97 -4.28
C MET A 26 -2.69 5.53 -2.81
N LEU A 27 -1.47 5.62 -2.28
CA LEU A 27 -1.22 5.39 -0.86
C LEU A 27 -1.98 6.41 -0.01
N ALA A 28 -1.94 7.70 -0.34
CA ALA A 28 -2.66 8.74 0.40
C ALA A 28 -4.16 8.43 0.48
N GLU A 29 -4.79 8.03 -0.63
CA GLU A 29 -6.21 7.61 -0.65
C GLU A 29 -6.45 6.35 0.19
N ARG A 30 -5.56 5.36 0.10
CA ARG A 30 -5.64 4.16 0.94
C ARG A 30 -5.58 4.50 2.43
N PHE A 31 -4.70 5.40 2.84
CA PHE A 31 -4.59 5.83 4.24
C PHE A 31 -5.83 6.56 4.73
N LYS A 32 -6.45 7.41 3.89
CA LYS A 32 -7.76 8.04 4.20
C LYS A 32 -8.82 6.98 4.48
N ALA A 33 -8.93 5.97 3.60
CA ALA A 33 -9.90 4.89 3.79
C ALA A 33 -9.63 4.09 5.07
N THR A 34 -8.37 3.75 5.37
CA THR A 34 -8.05 3.04 6.61
C THR A 34 -8.32 3.86 7.87
N LYS A 35 -8.17 5.18 7.81
CA LYS A 35 -8.55 6.07 8.92
C LYS A 35 -10.05 6.01 9.17
N ALA A 36 -10.86 6.14 8.11
CA ALA A 36 -12.32 6.03 8.20
C ALA A 36 -12.78 4.65 8.74
N VAL A 37 -12.11 3.56 8.33
CA VAL A 37 -12.36 2.22 8.90
C VAL A 37 -12.03 2.20 10.40
N GLY A 38 -10.93 2.81 10.83
CA GLY A 38 -10.57 2.93 12.25
C GLY A 38 -11.61 3.69 13.06
N GLU A 39 -12.08 4.84 12.55
CA GLU A 39 -13.13 5.65 13.16
C GLU A 39 -14.45 4.87 13.26
N LEU A 40 -14.85 4.17 12.19
CA LEU A 40 -16.04 3.32 12.17
C LEU A 40 -15.95 2.20 13.21
N LYS A 41 -14.80 1.51 13.27
CA LYS A 41 -14.58 0.44 14.26
C LYS A 41 -14.65 0.97 15.68
N ALA A 42 -14.02 2.11 15.96
CA ALA A 42 -14.06 2.74 17.27
C ALA A 42 -15.48 3.15 17.69
N ALA A 43 -16.24 3.76 16.79
CA ALA A 43 -17.62 4.19 17.04
C ALA A 43 -18.58 3.03 17.35
N ASN A 44 -18.28 1.83 16.84
CA ASN A 44 -19.13 0.63 16.98
C ASN A 44 -18.52 -0.45 17.90
N ALA A 45 -17.47 -0.12 18.65
CA ALA A 45 -16.74 -1.06 19.51
C ALA A 45 -16.31 -2.37 18.80
N LEU A 46 -16.00 -2.29 17.50
CA LEU A 46 -15.54 -3.42 16.71
C LEU A 46 -14.06 -3.70 16.97
N PRO A 47 -13.63 -4.98 16.86
CA PRO A 47 -12.25 -5.34 17.10
C PRO A 47 -11.30 -4.68 16.07
N PRO A 48 -10.13 -4.19 16.53
CA PRO A 48 -9.16 -3.54 15.65
C PRO A 48 -8.57 -4.51 14.62
N ALA A 49 -8.33 -5.77 15.01
CA ALA A 49 -7.82 -6.83 14.17
C ALA A 49 -8.93 -7.76 13.67
N ASP A 50 -8.78 -8.25 12.43
CA ASP A 50 -9.66 -9.26 11.81
C ASP A 50 -8.78 -10.20 11.00
N LYS A 51 -8.43 -11.34 11.62
CA LYS A 51 -7.49 -12.31 11.04
C LYS A 51 -8.01 -12.94 9.74
N ALA A 52 -9.33 -13.11 9.61
CA ALA A 52 -9.92 -13.65 8.38
C ALA A 52 -9.76 -12.63 7.25
N ARG A 53 -10.07 -11.37 7.53
CA ARG A 53 -9.88 -10.27 6.56
C ARG A 53 -8.41 -10.07 6.18
N GLU A 54 -7.48 -10.22 7.11
CA GLU A 54 -6.04 -10.14 6.84
C GLU A 54 -5.58 -11.26 5.89
N ALA A 55 -5.97 -12.51 6.16
CA ALA A 55 -5.65 -13.65 5.31
C ALA A 55 -6.18 -13.49 3.87
N GLU A 56 -7.41 -13.01 3.71
CA GLU A 56 -8.01 -12.70 2.40
C GLU A 56 -7.25 -11.61 1.64
N GLN A 57 -6.79 -10.56 2.35
CA GLN A 57 -6.00 -9.49 1.73
C GLN A 57 -4.67 -10.00 1.21
N ILE A 58 -3.98 -10.84 1.99
CA ILE A 58 -2.71 -11.45 1.58
C ILE A 58 -2.93 -12.33 0.35
N ALA A 59 -3.91 -13.25 0.38
CA ALA A 59 -4.21 -14.13 -0.74
C ALA A 59 -4.55 -13.35 -2.02
N ARG A 60 -5.40 -12.32 -1.91
CA ARG A 60 -5.75 -11.46 -3.05
C ARG A 60 -4.54 -10.71 -3.58
N LEU A 61 -3.67 -10.20 -2.70
CA LEU A 61 -2.50 -9.44 -3.13
C LEU A 61 -1.46 -10.32 -3.82
N ARG A 62 -1.20 -11.53 -3.29
CA ARG A 62 -0.31 -12.50 -3.95
C ARG A 62 -0.80 -12.83 -5.34
N LYS A 63 -2.12 -12.97 -5.53
CA LYS A 63 -2.72 -13.15 -6.86
C LYS A 63 -2.45 -11.95 -7.77
N LEU A 64 -2.74 -10.73 -7.30
CA LEU A 64 -2.48 -9.51 -8.08
C LEU A 64 -1.01 -9.34 -8.47
N ALA A 65 -0.10 -9.72 -7.57
CA ALA A 65 1.34 -9.69 -7.83
C ALA A 65 1.71 -10.67 -8.96
N ASN A 66 1.24 -11.91 -8.88
CA ASN A 66 1.44 -12.90 -9.95
C ASN A 66 0.88 -12.41 -11.29
N ASP A 67 -0.35 -11.88 -11.30
CA ASP A 67 -1.01 -11.37 -12.51
C ASP A 67 -0.26 -10.16 -13.12
N ALA A 68 0.51 -9.43 -12.31
CA ALA A 68 1.30 -8.27 -12.71
C ALA A 68 2.79 -8.58 -12.92
N GLU A 69 3.18 -9.86 -12.92
CA GLU A 69 4.59 -10.30 -13.01
C GLU A 69 5.51 -9.69 -11.93
N LEU A 70 4.94 -9.42 -10.75
CA LEU A 70 5.64 -8.95 -9.56
C LEU A 70 5.84 -10.11 -8.59
N ASP A 71 7.01 -10.16 -7.93
CA ASP A 71 7.27 -11.14 -6.87
C ASP A 71 6.19 -11.07 -5.77
N PRO A 72 5.41 -12.14 -5.55
CA PRO A 72 4.37 -12.18 -4.52
C PRO A 72 4.91 -11.97 -3.11
N ASP A 73 6.14 -12.41 -2.83
CA ASP A 73 6.75 -12.27 -1.51
C ASP A 73 7.16 -10.81 -1.26
N PHE A 74 7.58 -10.10 -2.32
CA PHE A 74 7.77 -8.66 -2.26
C PHE A 74 6.45 -7.92 -2.04
N ALA A 75 5.40 -8.27 -2.77
CA ALA A 75 4.08 -7.64 -2.62
C ALA A 75 3.53 -7.83 -1.20
N GLU A 76 3.68 -9.03 -0.63
CA GLU A 76 3.28 -9.32 0.75
C GLU A 76 4.06 -8.47 1.77
N LYS A 77 5.39 -8.37 1.63
CA LYS A 77 6.22 -7.50 2.48
C LYS A 77 5.80 -6.03 2.38
N PHE A 78 5.49 -5.56 1.17
CA PHE A 78 5.00 -4.20 0.96
C PHE A 78 3.68 -3.96 1.69
N LEU A 79 2.71 -4.88 1.57
CA LEU A 79 1.45 -4.77 2.30
C LEU A 79 1.65 -4.82 3.82
N ALA A 80 2.50 -5.71 4.31
CA ALA A 80 2.82 -5.80 5.73
C ALA A 80 3.35 -4.46 6.25
N PHE A 81 4.29 -3.84 5.52
CA PHE A 81 4.79 -2.50 5.84
C PHE A 81 3.68 -1.45 5.92
N ILE A 82 2.81 -1.38 4.91
CA ILE A 82 1.71 -0.41 4.90
C ILE A 82 0.72 -0.66 6.06
N VAL A 83 0.38 -1.92 6.35
CA VAL A 83 -0.52 -2.28 7.46
C VAL A 83 0.09 -1.90 8.81
N THR A 84 1.38 -2.15 9.02
CA THR A 84 2.09 -1.72 10.23
C THR A 84 1.97 -0.22 10.45
N GLU A 85 2.12 0.58 9.39
CA GLU A 85 2.04 2.04 9.52
C GLU A 85 0.60 2.52 9.79
N VAL A 86 -0.41 1.86 9.20
CA VAL A 86 -1.83 2.12 9.52
C VAL A 86 -2.13 1.85 11.00
N ILE A 87 -1.63 0.73 11.55
CA ILE A 87 -1.86 0.38 12.96
C ILE A 87 -1.26 1.44 13.88
N ARG A 88 0.00 1.85 13.63
CA ARG A 88 0.63 2.93 14.40
C ARG A 88 -0.19 4.23 14.39
N HIS A 89 -0.80 4.56 13.25
CA HIS A 89 -1.66 5.74 13.13
C HIS A 89 -2.95 5.59 13.95
N HIS A 90 -3.57 4.40 13.96
CA HIS A 90 -4.75 4.13 14.78
C HIS A 90 -4.44 4.18 16.28
N GLU A 91 -3.30 3.65 16.73
CA GLU A 91 -2.88 3.69 18.14
C GLU A 91 -2.71 5.13 18.63
N LYS A 92 -2.06 5.99 17.82
CA LYS A 92 -1.93 7.43 18.11
C LYS A 92 -3.27 8.14 18.23
N LEU A 93 -4.24 7.82 17.37
CA LEU A 93 -5.59 8.40 17.43
C LEU A 93 -6.36 7.94 18.68
N GLN A 94 -6.04 6.76 19.22
CA GLN A 94 -6.64 6.23 20.44
C GLN A 94 -5.93 6.69 21.73
N GLY A 95 -4.93 7.57 21.64
CA GLY A 95 -4.19 8.07 22.80
C GLY A 95 -3.31 7.02 23.49
N LYS A 96 -3.00 5.91 22.81
CA LYS A 96 -2.04 4.90 23.29
C LYS A 96 -0.68 5.20 22.64
N GLY A 97 0.14 5.98 23.33
CA GLY A 97 1.51 6.34 22.92
C GLY A 97 2.42 6.43 24.12
#